data_AF-A0A2X2WVB5-F1
#
_entry.id   AF-A0A2X2WVB5-F1
#
_cell.length_a   1.000
_cell.length_b   1.000
_cell.length_c   1.000
_cell.angle_alpha   90.00
_cell.angle_beta   90.00
_cell.angle_gamma   90.00
#
_symmetry.space_group_name_H-M   'P 1'
#
loop_
_entity.id
_entity.type
_entity.pdbx_description
1 polymer ?
#
loop_
_entity_poly.entity_id
_entity_poly.type
_entity_poly.pdbx_seq_one_letter_code
_entity_poly.pdbx_strand_id
1 'polypeptide(L)' 'MIKEIGQVISHLARQGDMAILLVEQFYDFAAQLADHYLLMSRGSIIQSGRGENMEAEGVRGLVAI' A
#
# COMPACT_ATOMS: atom_id res chain seq x y z
N MET A 1 3.48 -17.62 -5.32
CA MET A 1 4.11 -16.52 -6.09
C MET A 1 3.86 -15.13 -5.51
N ILE A 2 2.69 -14.48 -5.62
CA ILE A 2 2.50 -13.11 -5.08
C ILE A 2 2.68 -13.01 -3.54
N LYS A 3 2.20 -14.00 -2.79
CA LYS A 3 2.31 -14.02 -1.31
C LYS A 3 3.76 -14.10 -0.81
N GLU A 4 4.64 -14.78 -1.55
CA GLU A 4 6.04 -14.95 -1.16
C GLU A 4 6.82 -13.64 -1.31
N ILE A 5 6.54 -12.87 -2.36
CA ILE A 5 7.10 -11.53 -2.56
C ILE A 5 6.68 -10.60 -1.42
N GLY A 6 5.41 -10.65 -1.00
CA GLY A 6 4.93 -9.86 0.14
C GLY A 6 5.67 -10.15 1.45
N GLN A 7 6.04 -11.41 1.69
CA GLN A 7 6.82 -11.79 2.87
C GLN A 7 8.27 -11.25 2.81
N VAL A 8 8.91 -11.31 1.64
CA VAL A 8 10.25 -10.75 1.45
C VAL A 8 10.22 -9.22 1.60
N ILE A 9 9.24 -8.55 1.01
CA ILE A 9 9.07 -7.09 1.15
C ILE A 9 8.85 -6.71 2.62
N SER A 10 7.98 -7.44 3.34
CA SER A 10 7.77 -7.22 4.77
C SER A 10 9.06 -7.39 5.59
N HIS A 11 9.88 -8.38 5.25
CA HIS A 11 11.15 -8.62 5.93
C HIS A 11 12.13 -7.46 5.70
N LEU A 12 12.28 -7.02 4.44
CA LEU A 12 13.15 -5.90 4.08
C LEU A 12 12.68 -4.58 4.70
N ALA A 13 11.37 -4.30 4.69
CA ALA A 13 10.79 -3.11 5.33
C ALA A 13 11.09 -3.08 6.84
N ARG A 14 10.97 -4.22 7.53
CA ARG A 14 11.25 -4.33 8.97
C ARG A 14 12.72 -4.21 9.32
N GLN A 15 13.64 -4.54 8.41
CA GLN A 15 15.07 -4.33 8.63
C GLN A 15 15.42 -2.83 8.71
N GLY A 16 14.64 -1.97 8.04
CA GLY A 16 14.76 -0.51 8.17
C GLY A 16 15.94 0.12 7.43
N ASP A 17 16.75 -0.67 6.73
CA ASP A 17 17.93 -0.20 6.00
C ASP A 17 17.60 0.40 4.62
N MET A 18 16.33 0.31 4.18
CA MET A 18 15.88 0.85 2.90
C MET A 18 14.43 1.32 2.93
N ALA A 19 14.13 2.32 2.11
CA ALA A 19 12.75 2.70 1.81
C ALA A 19 12.22 1.86 0.64
N ILE A 20 10.99 1.36 0.75
CA ILE A 20 10.33 0.57 -0.30
C ILE A 20 9.14 1.36 -0.82
N LEU A 21 9.14 1.65 -2.12
CA LEU A 21 7.98 2.21 -2.83
C LEU A 21 7.31 1.08 -3.61
N LEU A 22 6.14 0.66 -3.14
CA LEU A 22 5.34 -0.37 -3.77
C LEU A 22 4.20 0.28 -4.58
N VAL A 23 4.07 -0.09 -5.85
CA VAL A 23 2.98 0.36 -6.72
C VAL A 23 2.12 -0.85 -7.05
N GLU A 24 0.89 -0.89 -6.52
CA GLU A 24 0.02 -2.06 -6.62
C GLU A 24 -1.43 -1.68 -6.89
N GLN A 25 -2.11 -2.52 -7.66
CA GLN A 25 -3.53 -2.38 -7.98
C GLN A 25 -4.44 -3.15 -7.02
N PHE A 26 -3.88 -4.04 -6.20
CA PHE A 26 -4.63 -4.88 -5.26
C PHE A 26 -4.66 -4.22 -3.88
N TYR A 27 -5.83 -3.69 -3.50
CA TYR A 27 -6.04 -3.04 -2.21
C TYR A 27 -5.58 -3.90 -1.02
N ASP A 28 -6.00 -5.17 -0.97
CA ASP A 28 -5.71 -6.05 0.17
C ASP A 28 -4.20 -6.26 0.38
N PHE A 29 -3.43 -6.26 -0.71
CA PHE A 29 -1.98 -6.43 -0.65
C PHE A 29 -1.30 -5.14 -0.19
N ALA A 30 -1.72 -3.99 -0.71
CA ALA A 30 -1.23 -2.69 -0.25
C ALA A 30 -1.54 -2.48 1.24
N ALA A 31 -2.78 -2.72 1.67
CA ALA A 31 -3.19 -2.58 3.06
C ALA A 31 -2.43 -3.51 4.02
N GLN A 32 -2.01 -4.69 3.55
CA GLN A 32 -1.22 -5.62 4.36
C GLN A 32 0.23 -5.15 4.58
N LEU A 33 0.79 -4.38 3.65
CA LEU A 33 2.22 -4.05 3.61
C LEU A 33 2.56 -2.58 3.88
N ALA A 34 1.63 -1.66 3.64
CA ALA A 34 1.94 -0.23 3.68
C ALA A 34 1.96 0.32 5.11
N ASP A 35 3.06 0.99 5.48
CA ASP A 35 3.07 1.93 6.61
C ASP A 35 2.38 3.25 6.24
N HIS A 36 2.52 3.65 4.98
CA HIS A 36 1.93 4.84 4.37
C HIS A 36 1.37 4.49 2.99
N TYR A 37 0.30 5.18 2.57
CA TYR A 37 -0.29 4.99 1.26
C TYR A 37 -0.45 6.31 0.50
N LEU A 38 -0.40 6.22 -0.82
CA LEU A 38 -0.74 7.27 -1.77
C LEU A 38 -1.73 6.69 -2.77
N LEU A 39 -2.92 7.27 -2.84
CA LEU A 39 -3.92 6.89 -3.83
C LEU A 39 -3.88 7.86 -5.00
N MET A 40 -3.67 7.32 -6.20
CA MET A 40 -3.61 8.09 -7.43
C MET A 40 -4.78 7.74 -8.35
N SER A 41 -5.44 8.77 -8.90
CA SER A 41 -6.42 8.63 -9.96
C SER A 41 -6.13 9.66 -11.06
N ARG A 42 -6.12 9.21 -12.32
CA ARG A 42 -5.90 10.07 -13.50
C ARG A 42 -4.66 10.98 -13.39
N GLY A 43 -3.56 10.43 -12.87
CA GLY A 43 -2.29 11.15 -12.73
C GLY A 43 -2.25 12.18 -11.58
N SER A 44 -3.27 12.21 -10.71
CA SER A 44 -3.31 13.07 -9.53
C SER A 44 -3.44 12.25 -8.25
N ILE A 45 -2.73 12.65 -7.20
CA ILE A 45 -2.91 12.06 -5.87
C ILE A 45 -4.22 12.60 -5.29
N ILE A 46 -5.16 11.70 -5.05
CA ILE A 46 -6.48 12.04 -4.51
C ILE A 46 -6.58 11.79 -3.01
N GLN A 47 -5.68 10.97 -2.44
CA GLN A 47 -5.65 10.69 -1.01
C GLN A 47 -4.27 10.20 -0.58
N SER A 48 -3.92 10.45 0.69
CA SER A 48 -2.72 9.93 1.33
C SER A 48 -2.91 9.82 2.83
N GLY A 49 -2.21 8.88 3.44
CA GLY A 49 -2.35 8.64 4.88
C GLY A 49 -1.47 7.52 5.39
N ARG A 50 -1.73 7.12 6.64
CA ARG A 50 -1.11 5.93 7.25
C ARG A 50 -1.84 4.68 6.78
N GLY A 51 -1.11 3.59 6.56
CA GLY A 51 -1.70 2.33 6.09
C GLY A 51 -2.76 1.78 7.05
N GLU A 52 -2.55 1.94 8.35
CA GLU A 52 -3.50 1.54 9.40
C GLU A 52 -4.86 2.26 9.32
N ASN A 53 -4.92 3.42 8.67
CA ASN A 53 -6.17 4.17 8.49
C ASN A 53 -6.91 3.84 7.18
N MET A 54 -6.32 3.05 6.28
CA MET A 54 -6.85 2.82 4.92
C MET A 54 -8.30 2.31 4.93
N GLU A 55 -8.64 1.45 5.88
CA GLU A 55 -10.00 0.93 6.03
C GLU A 55 -10.97 2.00 6.53
N ALA A 56 -10.61 2.70 7.61
CA ALA A 56 -11.42 3.76 8.19
C ALA A 56 -11.64 4.93 7.22
N GLU A 57 -10.66 5.20 6.37
CA GLU A 57 -10.68 6.25 5.35
C GLU A 57 -11.33 5.80 4.03
N GLY A 58 -11.85 4.57 3.95
CA GLY A 58 -12.64 4.09 2.82
C GLY A 58 -11.86 3.91 1.51
N VAL A 59 -10.53 3.78 1.58
CA VAL A 59 -9.63 3.75 0.42
C VAL A 59 -10.02 2.66 -0.58
N ARG A 60 -10.49 1.50 -0.09
CA ARG A 60 -10.95 0.38 -0.93
C ARG A 60 -12.02 0.77 -1.95
N GLY A 61 -12.95 1.65 -1.55
CA GLY A 61 -14.04 2.11 -2.43
C GLY A 61 -13.55 3.01 -3.57
N LEU A 62 -12.39 3.63 -3.43
CA LEU A 62 -11.82 4.56 -4.40
C LEU A 62 -10.90 3.85 -5.40
N VAL A 63 -10.35 2.69 -5.05
CA VAL A 63 -9.48 1.87 -5.92
C VAL A 63 -10.29 1.06 -6.95
N ALA A 64 -11.58 0.83 -6.72
CA ALA A 64 -12.45 0.01 -7.57
C ALA A 64 -12.95 0.71 -8.86
N ILE A 65 -12.43 1.89 -9.21
CA ILE A 65 -12.90 2.75 -10.30
C ILE A 65 -11.83 2.90 -11.38
#